data_AF-A0A3B6NUA8-F1
#
_entry.id   AF-A0A3B6NUA8-F1
#
_cell.length_a   1.000
_cell.length_b   1.000
_cell.length_c   1.000
_cell.angle_alpha   90.00
_cell.angle_beta   90.00
_cell.angle_gamma   90.00
#
_symmetry.space_group_name_H-M   'P 1'
#
loop_
_entity.id
_entity.type
_entity.pdbx_description
1 polymer ?
#
loop_
_entity_poly.entity_id
_entity_poly.type
_entity_poly.pdbx_seq_one_letter_code
_entity_poly.pdbx_strand_id
1 'polypeptide(L)'
;MGRLKLICEEKLCEYIDIGTAANILALAEQHCCEGLKKACFDFLAAPENLRAVAATDGFQHLSVSCPSLMVELVAMSPVQR
;
A
#
# COMPACT_ATOMS: atom_id res chain seq x y z
N MET A 1 -14.74 -11.21 9.76
CA MET A 1 -14.81 -10.07 8.83
C MET A 1 -16.26 -9.79 8.47
N GLY A 2 -16.71 -8.54 8.57
CA GLY A 2 -18.08 -8.16 8.19
C GLY A 2 -18.20 -7.97 6.67
N ARG A 3 -19.37 -8.28 6.11
CA ARG A 3 -19.67 -8.13 4.66
C ARG A 3 -19.30 -6.74 4.10
N LEU A 4 -19.51 -5.70 4.90
CA LEU A 4 -19.20 -4.31 4.50
C LEU A 4 -17.69 -4.08 4.31
N LYS A 5 -16.85 -4.68 5.17
CA LYS A 5 -15.39 -4.56 5.08
C LYS A 5 -14.87 -5.14 3.77
N LEU A 6 -15.37 -6.33 3.38
CA LEU A 6 -15.01 -6.97 2.11
C LEU A 6 -15.39 -6.10 0.90
N ILE A 7 -16.58 -5.50 0.90
CA ILE A 7 -17.02 -4.61 -0.18
C ILE A 7 -16.14 -3.37 -0.24
N CYS A 8 -15.77 -2.79 0.91
CA CYS A 8 -14.84 -1.65 0.95
C CYS A 8 -13.46 -2.02 0.42
N GLU A 9 -12.91 -3.18 0.78
CA GLU A 9 -11.62 -3.66 0.25
C GLU A 9 -11.67 -3.81 -1.27
N GLU A 10 -12.70 -4.49 -1.81
CA GLU A 10 -12.89 -4.65 -3.25
C GLU A 10 -12.97 -3.29 -3.97
N LYS A 11 -13.74 -2.36 -3.42
CA LYS A 11 -13.90 -1.02 -4.01
C LYS A 11 -12.62 -0.21 -3.94
N LEU A 12 -11.90 -0.23 -2.82
CA LEU A 12 -10.67 0.53 -2.66
C LEU A 12 -9.54 0.03 -3.56
N CYS A 13 -9.51 -1.27 -3.90
CA CYS A 13 -8.56 -1.81 -4.87
C CYS A 13 -8.67 -1.14 -6.25
N GLU A 14 -9.88 -0.74 -6.67
CA GLU A 14 -10.11 -0.06 -7.96
C GLU A 14 -9.51 1.36 -8.00
N TYR A 15 -9.21 1.95 -6.85
CA TYR A 15 -8.68 3.32 -6.73
C TYR A 15 -7.17 3.37 -6.49
N ILE A 16 -6.45 2.24 -6.53
CA ILE A 16 -5.01 2.22 -6.33
C ILE A 16 -4.30 2.86 -7.53
N ASP A 17 -3.68 4.02 -7.29
CA ASP A 17 -2.86 4.74 -8.25
C ASP A 17 -1.68 5.44 -7.54
N ILE A 18 -0.89 6.22 -8.29
CA ILE A 18 0.29 6.91 -7.75
C ILE A 18 -0.06 7.88 -6.60
N GLY A 19 -1.18 8.60 -6.70
CA GLY A 19 -1.60 9.60 -5.72
C GLY A 19 -2.30 9.00 -4.49
N THR A 20 -2.87 7.80 -4.62
CA THR A 20 -3.71 7.18 -3.57
C THR A 20 -3.05 5.98 -2.88
N ALA A 21 -2.08 5.31 -3.52
CA ALA A 21 -1.52 4.06 -3.03
C ALA A 21 -1.00 4.15 -1.58
N ALA A 22 -0.32 5.25 -1.22
CA ALA A 22 0.20 5.44 0.13
C ALA A 22 -0.93 5.53 1.18
N ASN A 23 -2.01 6.25 0.87
CA ASN A 23 -3.15 6.41 1.78
C ASN A 23 -3.94 5.11 1.92
N ILE A 24 -4.20 4.43 0.80
CA ILE A 24 -4.93 3.15 0.80
C ILE A 24 -4.12 2.09 1.55
N LEU A 25 -2.80 2.06 1.38
CA LEU A 25 -1.92 1.15 2.11
C LEU A 25 -1.94 1.44 3.63
N ALA A 26 -1.95 2.71 4.04
CA ALA A 26 -2.10 3.09 5.45
C ALA A 26 -3.42 2.59 6.04
N LEU A 27 -4.52 2.77 5.32
CA LEU A 27 -5.86 2.30 5.73
C LEU A 27 -5.89 0.78 5.84
N ALA A 28 -5.24 0.09 4.90
CA ALA A 28 -5.19 -1.36 4.91
C ALA A 28 -4.45 -1.91 6.13
N GLU A 29 -3.32 -1.29 6.50
CA GLU A 29 -2.56 -1.62 7.71
C GLU A 29 -3.37 -1.35 8.98
N GLN A 30 -3.94 -0.15 9.12
CA GLN A 30 -4.68 0.27 10.31
C GLN A 30 -5.92 -0.59 10.58
N HIS A 31 -6.55 -1.12 9.53
CA HIS A 31 -7.76 -1.93 9.64
C HIS A 31 -7.53 -3.43 9.48
N CYS A 32 -6.29 -3.90 9.36
CA CYS A 32 -5.93 -5.30 9.09
C CYS A 32 -6.70 -5.85 7.87
N CYS A 33 -6.66 -5.12 6.76
CA CYS A 33 -7.26 -5.49 5.48
C CYS A 33 -6.21 -6.14 4.59
N GLU A 34 -5.89 -7.41 4.83
CA GLU A 34 -4.78 -8.10 4.15
C GLU A 34 -4.93 -8.13 2.62
N GLY A 35 -6.15 -8.26 2.10
CA GLY A 35 -6.40 -8.27 0.66
C GLY A 35 -6.05 -6.93 0.01
N LEU A 36 -6.52 -5.84 0.61
CA LEU A 36 -6.23 -4.48 0.16
C LEU A 36 -4.75 -4.12 0.32
N LYS A 37 -4.13 -4.53 1.44
CA LYS A 37 -2.69 -4.38 1.69
C LYS A 37 -1.91 -5.06 0.56
N LYS A 38 -2.21 -6.33 0.29
CA LYS A 38 -1.58 -7.10 -0.80
C LYS A 38 -1.73 -6.41 -2.16
N ALA A 39 -2.91 -5.91 -2.51
CA ALA A 39 -3.12 -5.20 -3.78
C ALA A 39 -2.25 -3.94 -3.91
N CYS A 40 -2.05 -3.20 -2.82
CA CYS A 40 -1.14 -2.05 -2.79
C CYS A 40 0.32 -2.49 -2.99
N PHE A 41 0.76 -3.56 -2.32
CA PHE A 41 2.11 -4.11 -2.51
C PHE A 41 2.32 -4.62 -3.93
N ASP A 42 1.33 -5.30 -4.53
CA ASP A 42 1.40 -5.78 -5.91
C ASP A 42 1.57 -4.60 -6.90
N PHE A 43 0.88 -3.47 -6.67
CA PHE A 43 1.04 -2.24 -7.46
C PHE A 43 2.44 -1.61 -7.28
N LEU A 44 2.93 -1.57 -6.03
CA LEU A 44 4.24 -1.02 -5.67
C LEU A 44 5.42 -1.94 -6.03
N ALA A 45 5.16 -3.19 -6.42
CA ALA A 45 6.20 -4.11 -6.88
C ALA A 45 6.88 -3.64 -8.17
N ALA A 46 6.21 -2.81 -8.97
CA ALA A 46 6.79 -2.18 -10.15
C ALA A 46 7.70 -1.00 -9.73
N PRO A 47 9.01 -1.02 -10.09
CA PRO A 47 9.95 0.02 -9.67
C PRO A 47 9.55 1.44 -10.08
N GLU A 48 8.91 1.60 -11.24
CA GLU A 48 8.37 2.86 -11.74
C GLU A 48 7.26 3.40 -10.84
N ASN A 49 6.33 2.54 -10.42
CA ASN A 49 5.23 2.92 -9.53
C ASN A 49 5.76 3.26 -8.15
N LEU A 50 6.65 2.43 -7.59
CA LEU A 50 7.28 2.69 -6.31
C LEU A 50 7.99 4.04 -6.30
N ARG A 51 8.77 4.33 -7.35
CA ARG A 51 9.49 5.61 -7.48
C ARG A 51 8.53 6.79 -7.57
N ALA A 52 7.46 6.66 -8.36
CA ALA A 52 6.47 7.72 -8.51
C ALA A 52 5.72 7.97 -7.20
N VAL A 53 5.28 6.92 -6.50
CA VAL A 53 4.61 7.01 -5.20
C VAL A 53 5.56 7.57 -4.14
N ALA A 54 6.83 7.16 -4.11
CA ALA A 54 7.82 7.65 -3.16
C ALA A 54 8.10 9.16 -3.29
N ALA A 55 7.82 9.74 -4.46
CA ALA A 55 7.93 11.19 -4.69
C ALA A 55 6.70 11.98 -4.18
N THR A 56 5.64 11.31 -3.71
CA THR A 56 4.43 11.96 -3.19
C THR A 56 4.55 12.29 -1.70
N ASP A 57 3.91 13.38 -1.28
CA ASP A 57 3.79 13.74 0.14
C ASP A 57 3.06 12.65 0.95
N GLY A 58 2.13 11.93 0.30
CA GLY A 58 1.40 10.81 0.91
C GLY A 58 2.34 9.69 1.37
N PHE A 59 3.37 9.37 0.57
CA PHE A 59 4.36 8.35 0.95
C PHE A 59 5.29 8.82 2.08
N GLN A 60 5.67 10.10 2.08
CA GLN A 60 6.44 10.69 3.19
C GLN A 60 5.64 10.60 4.50
N HIS A 61 4.35 10.96 4.46
CA HIS A 61 3.47 10.85 5.63
C HIS A 61 3.29 9.39 6.08
N LEU A 62 3.18 8.46 5.14
CA LEU A 62 3.12 7.02 5.42
C LEU A 62 4.36 6.54 6.18
N SER A 63 5.55 6.98 5.77
CA SER A 63 6.82 6.58 6.41
C SER A 63 6.92 6.97 7.88
N VAL A 64 6.31 8.11 8.25
CA VAL A 64 6.27 8.60 9.64
C VAL A 64 5.17 7.92 10.43
N SER A 65 3.99 7.73 9.82
CA SER A 65 2.80 7.19 10.49
C SER A 65 2.86 5.68 10.70
N CYS A 66 3.48 4.95 9.76
CA CYS A 66 3.51 3.50 9.72
C CYS A 66 4.91 2.98 9.33
N PRO A 67 5.92 3.14 10.21
CA PRO A 67 7.30 2.74 9.90
C PRO A 67 7.46 1.23 9.66
N SER A 68 6.58 0.38 10.21
CA SER A 68 6.55 -1.07 9.93
C SER A 68 6.39 -1.38 8.44
N LEU A 69 5.51 -0.65 7.76
CA LEU A 69 5.27 -0.82 6.32
C LEU A 69 6.50 -0.49 5.48
N MET A 70 7.32 0.47 5.92
CA MET A 70 8.57 0.81 5.22
C MET A 70 9.55 -0.36 5.28
N VAL A 71 9.65 -1.01 6.44
CA VAL A 71 10.49 -2.21 6.61
C VAL A 71 9.99 -3.35 5.71
N GLU A 72 8.67 -3.58 5.67
CA GLU A 72 8.06 -4.59 4.79
C GLU A 72 8.32 -4.29 3.30
N LEU A 73 8.17 -3.03 2.89
CA LEU A 73 8.37 -2.61 1.50
C LEU A 73 9.84 -2.74 1.06
N VAL A 74 10.79 -2.44 1.97
CA VAL A 74 12.21 -2.70 1.74
C VAL A 74 12.48 -4.20 1.67
N ALA A 75 11.86 -5.01 2.52
CA ALA A 75 12.00 -6.47 2.49
C ALA A 75 11.39 -7.11 1.23
N MET A 76 10.46 -6.43 0.55
CA MET A 76 9.90 -6.86 -0.73
C MET A 76 10.87 -6.68 -1.92
N SER A 77 11.91 -5.84 -1.76
CA SER A 77 12.86 -5.58 -2.85
C SER A 77 13.64 -6.85 -3.24
N PRO A 78 13.81 -7.15 -4.55
CA PRO A 78 14.35 -8.42 -5.01
C PRO A 78 15.87 -8.44 -4.81
N VAL A 79 16.32 -8.84 -3.62
CA VAL A 79 17.69 -9.32 -3.42
C VAL A 79 17.87 -10.76 -3.95
N GLN A 80 16.82 -11.41 -4.47
CA GLN A 80 16.85 -12.81 -4.94
C GLN A 80 16.03 -13.07 -6.23
N ARG A 81 16.39 -12.44 -7.35
CA ARG A 81 16.12 -13.02 -8.67
C ARG A 81 17.39 -13.06 -9.51
#